data_AF-A0A0K8RAN0-F1
#
_entry.id   AF-A0A0K8RAN0-F1
#
_cell.length_a   1.000
_cell.length_b   1.000
_cell.length_c   1.000
_cell.angle_alpha   90.00
_cell.angle_beta   90.00
_cell.angle_gamma   90.00
#
_symmetry.space_group_name_H-M   'P 1'
#
loop_
_entity.id
_entity.type
_entity.pdbx_description
1 polymer ?
#
loop_
_entity_poly.entity_id
_entity_poly.type
_entity_poly.pdbx_seq_one_letter_code
_entity_poly.pdbx_strand_id
1 'polypeptide(L)'
;MAMSLNPQYDTIGKTFIQQYYAMFDDPNLRQNLLTFYNEEKSLMTFEGEQIFGRTKIMEKIQGLRFQKICHHCTVIDSQPMFDGGILISVLGQLKTDDDPAHTFLQVFVLKPMGETFYVEHDIFRLALHHTA
;
A
#
# COMPACT_ATOMS: atom_id res chain seq x y z
N MET A 1 15.06 2.85 -25.94
CA MET A 1 15.04 2.23 -24.59
C MET A 1 14.15 0.99 -24.69
N ALA A 2 14.62 -0.18 -24.28
CA ALA A 2 13.79 -1.38 -24.32
C ALA A 2 12.66 -1.25 -23.27
N MET A 3 11.41 -1.38 -23.70
CA MET A 3 10.28 -1.45 -22.77
C MET A 3 10.38 -2.75 -21.98
N SER A 4 10.53 -2.67 -20.66
CA SER A 4 10.61 -3.84 -19.79
C SER A 4 9.27 -4.05 -19.09
N LEU A 5 8.18 -4.24 -19.83
CA LEU A 5 6.88 -4.54 -19.24
C LEU A 5 6.94 -5.91 -18.54
N ASN A 6 6.55 -5.98 -17.28
CA ASN A 6 6.49 -7.26 -16.56
C ASN A 6 5.19 -8.00 -16.94
N PRO A 7 5.23 -9.16 -17.62
CA PRO A 7 4.01 -9.88 -18.04
C PRO A 7 3.21 -10.45 -16.86
N GLN A 8 3.83 -10.58 -15.68
CA GLN A 8 3.20 -11.11 -14.47
C GLN A 8 2.66 -10.00 -13.54
N TYR A 9 2.57 -8.76 -14.03
CA TYR A 9 2.21 -7.59 -13.23
C TYR A 9 0.92 -7.78 -12.41
N ASP A 10 -0.11 -8.40 -12.98
CA ASP A 10 -1.41 -8.57 -12.33
C ASP A 10 -1.34 -9.56 -11.17
N THR A 11 -0.70 -10.72 -11.39
CA THR A 11 -0.48 -11.73 -10.35
C THR A 11 0.40 -11.19 -9.23
N ILE A 12 1.50 -10.50 -9.57
CA ILE A 12 2.39 -9.88 -8.58
C ILE A 12 1.64 -8.81 -7.78
N GLY A 13 0.91 -7.92 -8.45
CA GLY A 13 0.17 -6.85 -7.80
C GLY A 13 -0.89 -7.37 -6.83
N LYS A 14 -1.73 -8.32 -7.27
CA LYS A 14 -2.75 -8.93 -6.41
C LYS A 14 -2.15 -9.70 -5.23
N THR A 15 -1.06 -10.42 -5.45
CA THR A 15 -0.36 -11.16 -4.38
C THR A 15 0.25 -10.21 -3.36
N PHE A 16 0.91 -9.14 -3.83
CA PHE A 16 1.46 -8.08 -2.98
C PHE A 16 0.36 -7.47 -2.11
N ILE A 17 -0.79 -7.11 -2.68
CA ILE A 17 -1.89 -6.51 -1.92
C ILE A 17 -2.41 -7.45 -0.83
N GLN A 18 -2.60 -8.73 -1.15
CA GLN A 18 -3.02 -9.72 -0.15
C GLN A 18 -2.01 -9.85 0.99
N GLN A 19 -0.72 -9.91 0.68
CA GLN A 19 0.35 -9.99 1.67
C GLN A 19 0.45 -8.71 2.51
N TYR A 20 0.39 -7.54 1.87
CA TYR A 20 0.47 -6.24 2.51
C TYR A 20 -0.62 -6.09 3.56
N TYR A 21 -1.89 -6.30 3.21
CA TYR A 21 -2.98 -6.15 4.16
C TYR A 21 -3.02 -7.27 5.20
N ALA A 22 -2.63 -8.51 4.87
CA ALA A 22 -2.51 -9.57 5.88
C ALA A 22 -1.47 -9.22 6.95
N MET A 23 -0.32 -8.64 6.56
CA MET A 23 0.67 -8.13 7.52
C MET A 23 0.18 -6.88 8.23
N PHE A 24 -0.54 -5.99 7.55
CA PHE A 24 -1.07 -4.76 8.15
C PHE A 24 -2.11 -5.08 9.22
N ASP A 25 -2.98 -6.06 9.01
CA ASP A 25 -4.08 -6.37 9.92
C ASP A 25 -3.62 -7.10 11.17
N ASP A 26 -2.58 -7.94 11.08
CA ASP A 26 -2.00 -8.63 12.23
C ASP A 26 -1.00 -7.74 13.00
N PRO A 27 -1.30 -7.35 14.27
CA PRO A 27 -0.40 -6.53 15.07
C PRO A 27 1.01 -7.12 15.25
N ASN A 28 1.16 -8.45 15.20
CA ASN A 28 2.45 -9.11 15.34
C ASN A 28 3.29 -9.06 14.06
N LEU A 29 2.64 -8.94 12.90
CA LEU A 29 3.29 -8.90 11.60
C LEU A 29 3.42 -7.47 11.06
N ARG A 30 2.66 -6.50 11.61
CA ARG A 30 2.65 -5.11 11.14
C ARG A 30 4.03 -4.46 11.10
N GLN A 31 4.92 -4.83 12.03
CA GLN A 31 6.32 -4.40 12.00
C GLN A 31 6.98 -4.75 10.66
N ASN A 32 6.72 -5.94 10.10
CA ASN A 32 7.34 -6.46 8.88
C ASN A 32 6.98 -5.67 7.62
N LEU A 33 5.99 -4.78 7.66
CA LEU A 33 5.71 -3.85 6.54
C LEU A 33 6.93 -3.02 6.17
N LEU A 34 7.87 -2.79 7.10
CA LEU A 34 9.12 -2.09 6.85
C LEU A 34 9.92 -2.71 5.69
N THR A 35 9.76 -4.01 5.45
CA THR A 35 10.50 -4.77 4.43
C THR A 35 10.06 -4.44 3.02
N PHE A 36 8.84 -3.90 2.85
CA PHE A 36 8.34 -3.48 1.54
C PHE A 36 8.86 -2.11 1.12
N TYR A 37 9.38 -1.30 2.05
CA TYR A 37 9.83 0.06 1.76
C TYR A 37 11.34 0.18 1.71
N ASN A 38 11.82 1.14 0.94
CA ASN A 38 13.20 1.56 0.82
C ASN A 38 13.43 2.87 1.59
N GLU A 39 14.62 3.04 2.18
CA GLU A 39 14.93 4.24 2.97
C GLU A 39 15.05 5.52 2.11
N GLU A 40 15.55 5.39 0.87
CA GLU A 40 15.92 6.53 0.03
C GLU A 40 14.94 6.77 -1.12
N LYS A 41 14.01 5.84 -1.37
CA LYS A 41 13.16 5.87 -2.56
C LYS A 41 11.66 5.78 -2.27
N SER A 42 11.26 5.35 -1.08
CA SER A 42 9.84 5.21 -0.76
C SER A 42 9.21 6.51 -0.30
N LEU A 43 8.05 6.82 -0.86
CA LEU A 43 7.19 7.92 -0.47
C LEU A 43 5.81 7.37 -0.11
N MET A 44 5.31 7.77 1.05
CA MET A 44 3.92 7.55 1.45
C MET A 44 3.19 8.88 1.51
N THR A 45 1.95 8.93 1.03
CA THR A 45 1.00 9.98 1.34
C THR A 45 -0.16 9.38 2.12
N PHE A 46 -0.30 9.72 3.39
CA PHE A 46 -1.36 9.18 4.25
C PHE A 46 -2.32 10.30 4.65
N GLU A 47 -3.57 10.26 4.18
CA GLU A 47 -4.57 11.30 4.45
C GLU A 47 -4.10 12.73 4.07
N GLY A 48 -3.22 12.83 3.06
CA GLY A 48 -2.64 14.10 2.59
C GLY A 48 -1.29 14.49 3.21
N GLU A 49 -0.82 13.78 4.23
CA GLU A 49 0.51 13.98 4.80
C GLU A 49 1.56 13.20 4.01
N GLN A 50 2.58 13.89 3.47
CA GLN A 50 3.68 13.26 2.74
C GLN A 50 4.82 12.85 3.67
N ILE A 51 5.27 11.61 3.52
CA ILE A 51 6.26 10.96 4.37
C ILE A 51 7.29 10.30 3.46
N PHE A 52 8.56 10.59 3.71
CA PHE A 52 9.68 10.10 2.91
C PHE A 52 10.56 9.15 3.72
N GLY A 53 10.84 7.99 3.15
CA GLY A 53 11.74 6.98 3.70
C GLY A 53 11.06 5.99 4.63
N ARG A 54 11.48 4.74 4.52
CA ARG A 54 10.96 3.60 5.28
C ARG A 54 10.83 3.87 6.79
N THR A 55 11.85 4.45 7.44
CA THR A 55 11.81 4.66 8.91
C THR A 55 10.61 5.52 9.31
N LYS A 56 10.42 6.67 8.64
CA LYS A 56 9.31 7.58 8.92
C LYS A 56 7.95 7.01 8.53
N ILE A 57 7.90 6.23 7.44
CA ILE A 57 6.69 5.51 7.02
C ILE A 57 6.27 4.54 8.13
N MET A 58 7.21 3.79 8.71
CA MET A 58 6.91 2.88 9.80
C MET A 58 6.50 3.58 11.09
N GLU A 59 7.14 4.71 11.43
CA GLU A 59 6.72 5.55 12.55
C GLU A 59 5.27 6.02 12.36
N LYS A 60 4.88 6.43 11.15
CA LYS A 60 3.49 6.80 10.85
C LYS A 60 2.54 5.63 11.07
N ILE A 61 2.82 4.46 10.50
CA ILE A 61 1.96 3.26 10.61
C ILE A 61 1.81 2.85 12.08
N GLN A 62 2.91 2.86 12.85
CA GLN A 62 2.89 2.50 14.28
C GLN A 62 2.20 3.56 15.15
N GLY A 63 2.18 4.82 14.70
CA GLY A 63 1.50 5.92 15.39
C GLY A 63 -0.02 5.95 15.21
N LEU A 64 -0.59 5.07 14.37
CA LEU A 64 -2.03 4.96 14.18
C LEU A 64 -2.68 4.38 15.45
N ARG A 65 -3.75 5.02 15.94
CA ARG A 65 -4.32 4.79 17.28
C ARG A 65 -5.38 3.68 17.37
N PHE A 66 -5.41 2.75 16.42
CA PHE A 66 -6.33 1.60 16.45
C PHE A 66 -5.67 0.41 17.17
N GLN A 67 -6.47 -0.45 17.80
CA GLN A 67 -5.98 -1.73 18.34
C GLN A 67 -6.08 -2.85 17.30
N LYS A 68 -7.21 -2.89 16.59
CA LYS A 68 -7.53 -3.83 15.53
C LYS A 68 -7.92 -3.08 14.28
N ILE A 69 -7.46 -3.59 13.15
CA ILE A 69 -7.88 -3.13 11.83
C ILE A 69 -8.10 -4.37 10.96
N CYS A 70 -9.11 -4.30 10.11
CA CYS A 70 -9.38 -5.32 9.11
C CYS A 70 -9.67 -4.65 7.77
N HIS A 71 -8.89 -4.98 6.75
CA HIS A 71 -9.10 -4.51 5.38
C HIS A 71 -9.84 -5.57 4.56
N HIS A 72 -10.83 -5.11 3.80
CA HIS A 72 -11.55 -5.90 2.82
C HIS A 72 -11.41 -5.24 1.44
N CYS A 73 -10.51 -5.79 0.63
CA CYS A 73 -10.31 -5.33 -0.74
C CYS A 73 -11.49 -5.75 -1.62
N THR A 74 -12.15 -4.79 -2.25
CA THR A 74 -13.28 -5.03 -3.17
C THR A 74 -12.78 -5.13 -4.61
N VAL A 75 -11.89 -4.23 -5.02
CA VAL A 75 -11.30 -4.19 -6.35
C VAL A 75 -9.80 -3.96 -6.22
N ILE A 76 -9.03 -4.71 -7.01
CA ILE A 76 -7.59 -4.56 -7.15
C ILE A 76 -7.29 -4.55 -8.63
N ASP A 77 -6.89 -3.38 -9.15
CA ASP A 77 -6.50 -3.18 -10.54
C ASP A 77 -4.99 -2.97 -10.60
N SER A 78 -4.32 -3.66 -11.52
CA SER A 78 -2.88 -3.51 -11.73
C SER A 78 -2.57 -3.12 -13.18
N GLN A 79 -1.52 -2.33 -13.39
CA GLN A 79 -1.00 -1.99 -14.71
C GLN A 79 0.53 -2.11 -14.72
N PRO A 80 1.12 -2.66 -15.79
CA PRO A 80 2.57 -2.68 -15.94
C PRO A 80 3.08 -1.28 -16.31
N MET A 81 4.22 -0.88 -15.77
CA MET A 81 4.93 0.34 -16.14
C MET A 81 6.05 0.04 -17.14
N PHE A 82 6.40 1.02 -17.97
CA PHE A 82 7.42 0.85 -19.02
C PHE A 82 8.83 0.57 -18.51
N ASP A 83 9.09 0.81 -17.23
CA ASP A 83 10.36 0.52 -16.55
C ASP A 83 10.34 -0.76 -15.71
N GLY A 84 9.35 -1.63 -15.91
CA GLY A 84 9.20 -2.88 -15.17
C GLY A 84 8.57 -2.75 -13.79
N GLY A 85 8.19 -1.54 -13.39
CA GLY A 85 7.33 -1.32 -12.24
C GLY A 85 5.89 -1.78 -12.46
N ILE A 86 5.11 -1.73 -11.39
CA ILE A 86 3.68 -2.09 -11.39
C ILE A 86 2.92 -0.99 -10.65
N LEU A 87 1.95 -0.39 -11.32
CA LEU A 87 0.97 0.48 -10.69
C LEU A 87 -0.20 -0.38 -10.20
N ILE A 88 -0.62 -0.18 -8.96
CA ILE A 88 -1.73 -0.91 -8.34
C ILE A 88 -2.70 0.10 -7.75
N SER A 89 -3.99 -0.07 -8.02
CA SER A 89 -5.07 0.68 -7.38
C SER A 89 -5.96 -0.30 -6.61
N VAL A 90 -6.24 0.05 -5.36
CA VAL A 90 -7.09 -0.71 -4.45
C VAL A 90 -8.28 0.15 -4.06
N LEU A 91 -9.47 -0.42 -4.21
CA LEU A 91 -10.69 0.06 -3.60
C LEU A 91 -11.17 -0.99 -2.61
N GLY A 92 -11.45 -0.58 -1.39
CA GLY A 92 -11.94 -1.49 -0.37
C GLY A 92 -12.64 -0.78 0.76
N GLN A 93 -12.97 -1.56 1.79
CA GLN A 93 -13.45 -1.06 3.06
C GLN A 93 -12.50 -1.53 4.16
N LEU A 94 -12.30 -0.69 5.16
CA LEU A 94 -11.58 -1.05 6.37
C LEU A 94 -12.45 -0.79 7.58
N LYS A 95 -12.27 -1.59 8.62
CA LYS A 95 -12.89 -1.39 9.92
C LYS A 95 -11.80 -1.31 10.97
N THR A 96 -11.80 -0.23 11.75
CA THR A 96 -10.94 -0.05 12.91
C THR A 96 -11.75 -0.28 14.18
N ASP A 97 -11.27 -1.16 15.06
CA ASP A 97 -11.90 -1.46 16.35
C ASP A 97 -13.43 -1.67 16.23
N ASP A 98 -14.22 -0.86 16.95
CA ASP A 98 -15.68 -0.86 16.91
C ASP A 98 -16.27 0.25 16.02
N ASP A 99 -15.42 1.00 15.31
CA ASP A 99 -15.87 2.06 14.41
C ASP A 99 -16.64 1.48 13.20
N PRO A 100 -17.51 2.29 12.55
CA PRO A 100 -18.11 1.91 11.29
C PRO A 100 -17.04 1.57 10.24
N ALA A 101 -17.40 0.68 9.31
CA ALA A 101 -16.54 0.41 8.16
C ALA A 101 -16.47 1.65 7.27
N HIS A 102 -15.26 2.04 6.89
CA HIS A 102 -15.00 3.16 6.00
C HIS A 102 -14.46 2.65 4.67
N THR A 103 -14.94 3.24 3.58
CA THR A 103 -14.36 2.99 2.25
C THR A 103 -13.00 3.67 2.18
N PHE A 104 -12.01 3.01 1.60
CA PHE A 104 -10.68 3.56 1.36
C PHE A 104 -10.25 3.33 -0.07
N LEU A 105 -9.37 4.21 -0.55
CA LEU A 105 -8.59 4.04 -1.76
C LEU A 105 -7.12 4.00 -1.38
N GLN A 106 -6.38 3.08 -1.99
CA GLN A 106 -4.94 3.06 -1.88
C GLN A 106 -4.29 2.81 -3.23
N VAL A 107 -3.22 3.53 -3.53
CA VAL A 107 -2.44 3.39 -4.76
C VAL A 107 -1.03 3.03 -4.41
N PHE A 108 -0.49 2.01 -5.07
CA PHE A 108 0.89 1.59 -4.92
C PHE A 108 1.62 1.65 -6.25
N VAL A 109 2.89 2.05 -6.21
CA VAL A 109 3.84 1.83 -7.30
C VAL A 109 4.93 0.92 -6.78
N LEU A 110 4.98 -0.29 -7.33
CA LEU A 110 6.07 -1.22 -7.09
C LEU A 110 7.18 -0.99 -8.10
N LYS A 111 8.43 -1.00 -7.65
CA LYS A 111 9.62 -0.96 -8.51
C LYS A 111 10.48 -2.19 -8.31
N PRO A 112 11.08 -2.71 -9.38
CA PRO A 112 12.00 -3.84 -9.29
C PRO A 112 13.26 -3.44 -8.52
N MET A 113 13.75 -4.36 -7.68
CA MET A 113 15.02 -4.28 -6.96
C MET A 113 15.71 -5.65 -7.07
N GLY A 114 16.42 -5.86 -8.18
CA GLY A 114 16.94 -7.19 -8.52
C GLY A 114 15.79 -8.14 -8.86
N GLU A 115 15.69 -9.25 -8.12
CA GLU A 115 14.63 -10.26 -8.29
C GLU A 115 13.37 -9.95 -7.46
N THR A 116 13.40 -8.91 -6.61
CA THR A 116 12.29 -8.53 -5.73
C THR A 116 11.67 -7.20 -6.13
N PHE A 117 10.62 -6.80 -5.41
CA PHE A 117 9.97 -5.50 -5.57
C PHE A 117 10.00 -4.73 -4.25
N TYR A 118 10.00 -3.41 -4.34
CA TYR A 118 9.74 -2.51 -3.21
C TYR A 118 8.67 -1.50 -3.60
N VAL A 119 8.01 -0.92 -2.60
CA VAL A 119 7.02 0.14 -2.75
C VAL A 119 7.74 1.48 -2.89
N GLU A 120 7.73 2.06 -4.09
CA GLU A 120 8.26 3.40 -4.33
C GLU A 120 7.24 4.49 -3.95
N HIS A 121 5.97 4.28 -4.29
CA HIS A 121 4.88 5.18 -3.92
C HIS A 121 3.74 4.43 -3.25
N ASP A 122 3.25 4.96 -2.13
CA ASP A 122 2.04 4.54 -1.43
C ASP A 122 1.17 5.80 -1.21
N ILE A 123 -0.07 5.79 -1.67
CA ILE A 123 -1.02 6.89 -1.44
C ILE A 123 -2.29 6.29 -0.85
N PHE A 124 -2.58 6.62 0.40
CA PHE A 124 -3.75 6.16 1.12
C PHE A 124 -4.72 7.32 1.39
N ARG A 125 -6.01 7.08 1.14
CA ARG A 125 -7.11 7.93 1.59
C ARG A 125 -8.35 7.14 2.01
N LEU A 126 -9.03 7.63 3.03
CA LEU A 126 -10.44 7.32 3.26
C LEU A 126 -11.31 8.07 2.24
N ALA A 127 -12.30 7.37 1.68
CA ALA A 127 -13.29 7.93 0.77
C ALA A 127 -14.38 8.68 1.56
N LEU A 128 -13.97 9.70 2.32
CA LEU A 128 -14.86 10.59 3.03
C LEU A 128 -15.12 11.81 2.14
N HIS A 129 -16.37 11.98 1.73
CA HIS A 129 -16.80 13.19 1.03
C HIS A 129 -17.23 14.23 2.07
N HIS A 130 -16.84 15.48 1.89
CA HIS A 130 -17.53 16.57 2.57
C HIS A 130 -18.97 16.58 2.07
N THR A 131 -19.90 16.02 2.85
CA THR A 131 -21.32 16.27 2.64
C THR A 131 -21.56 17.75 2.87
N ALA A 132 -21.97 18.45 1.81
CA ALA A 132 -22.42 19.83 1.87
C ALA A 132 -23.66 19.99 2.76
#